data_AF-A0A961QRI2-F1
#
_entry.id   AF-A0A961QRI2-F1
#
_cell.length_a   1.000
_cell.length_b   1.000
_cell.length_c   1.000
_cell.angle_alpha   90.00
_cell.angle_beta   90.00
_cell.angle_gamma   90.00
#
_symmetry.space_group_name_H-M   'P 1'
#
loop_
_entity.id
_entity.type
_entity.pdbx_description
1 polymer ?
#
loop_
_entity_poly.entity_id
_entity_poly.type
_entity_poly.pdbx_seq_one_letter_code
_entity_poly.pdbx_strand_id
1 'polypeptide(L)'
;DFRSYRGANYLASDQDLPHARTGLGAAQLAWLKRSLSASRATWKVIACDMPIGLVSWGRSPGGLAAEAFANGEGGAPRGREQEIADLLRHIHAEGIANTLWLTADVHYTAAHHYDPSRAAYQDFTPFWEFVSGP
;
A
#
# COMPACT_ATOMS: atom_id res chain seq x y z
N ASP A 1 10.39 2.02 2.79
CA ASP A 1 10.96 2.24 1.44
C ASP A 1 10.15 1.44 0.44
N PHE A 2 9.52 2.12 -0.51
CA PHE A 2 8.72 1.51 -1.57
C PHE A 2 9.39 1.56 -2.95
N ARG A 3 10.71 1.82 -3.02
CA ARG A 3 11.47 1.92 -4.27
C ARG A 3 12.51 0.81 -4.41
N SER A 4 13.24 0.48 -3.35
CA SER A 4 14.40 -0.44 -3.45
C SER A 4 14.07 -1.86 -3.93
N TYR A 5 12.88 -2.36 -3.61
CA TYR A 5 12.47 -3.74 -3.94
C TYR A 5 11.31 -3.79 -4.93
N ARG A 6 10.77 -2.63 -5.31
CA ARG A 6 9.58 -2.54 -6.15
C ARG A 6 9.88 -3.12 -7.53
N GLY A 7 9.01 -4.00 -8.00
CA GLY A 7 9.05 -4.48 -9.38
C GLY A 7 8.84 -3.34 -10.39
N ALA A 8 9.19 -3.57 -11.65
CA ALA A 8 9.00 -2.59 -12.72
C ALA A 8 7.54 -2.10 -12.79
N ASN A 9 7.34 -0.85 -13.23
CA ASN A 9 6.00 -0.34 -13.54
C ASN A 9 5.34 -1.28 -14.55
N TYR A 10 4.10 -1.67 -14.27
CA TYR A 10 3.39 -2.70 -15.03
C TYR A 10 2.15 -2.12 -15.69
N LEU A 11 1.81 -2.61 -16.88
CA LEU A 11 0.55 -2.27 -17.54
C LEU A 11 -0.61 -2.97 -16.83
N ALA A 12 -1.84 -2.48 -17.00
CA ALA A 12 -3.02 -3.16 -16.46
C ALA A 12 -3.11 -4.64 -16.91
N SER A 13 -2.73 -4.94 -18.16
CA SER A 13 -2.66 -6.32 -18.68
C SER A 13 -1.70 -7.23 -17.93
N ASP A 14 -0.72 -6.65 -17.24
CA ASP A 14 0.41 -7.35 -16.64
C ASP A 14 0.25 -7.53 -15.12
N GLN A 15 -0.87 -7.04 -14.55
CA GLN A 15 -1.07 -6.97 -13.09
C GLN A 15 -1.07 -8.33 -12.37
N ASP A 16 -1.23 -9.42 -13.11
CA ASP A 16 -1.19 -10.78 -12.56
C ASP A 16 0.22 -11.41 -12.64
N LEU A 17 1.17 -10.79 -13.36
CA LEU A 17 2.54 -11.27 -13.48
C LEU A 17 3.29 -11.13 -12.15
N PRO A 18 4.24 -12.03 -11.83
CA PRO A 18 4.94 -12.02 -10.54
C PRO A 18 5.60 -10.69 -10.18
N HIS A 19 6.24 -10.03 -11.16
CA HIS A 19 6.93 -8.75 -10.92
C HIS A 19 5.96 -7.59 -10.62
N ALA A 20 4.72 -7.66 -11.11
CA ALA A 20 3.69 -6.65 -10.85
C ALA A 20 3.18 -6.69 -9.40
N ARG A 21 3.48 -7.76 -8.66
CA ARG A 21 3.04 -7.94 -7.26
C ARG A 21 4.01 -7.37 -6.23
N THR A 22 5.26 -7.15 -6.61
CA THR A 22 6.32 -6.75 -5.68
C THR A 22 6.32 -5.23 -5.48
N GLY A 23 5.96 -4.78 -4.28
CA GLY A 23 6.08 -3.39 -3.82
C GLY A 23 7.17 -3.23 -2.76
N LEU A 24 6.90 -3.72 -1.54
CA LEU A 24 7.86 -3.83 -0.44
C LEU A 24 8.83 -5.00 -0.66
N GLY A 25 8.36 -6.09 -1.28
CA GLY A 25 9.08 -7.34 -1.35
C GLY A 25 9.03 -8.15 -0.05
N ALA A 26 9.24 -9.45 -0.19
CA ALA A 26 8.97 -10.43 0.87
C ALA A 26 9.74 -10.17 2.18
N ALA A 27 11.02 -9.79 2.09
CA ALA A 27 11.85 -9.56 3.27
C ALA A 27 11.37 -8.35 4.08
N GLN A 28 11.10 -7.23 3.41
CA GLN A 28 10.63 -6.00 4.07
C GLN A 28 9.21 -6.17 4.61
N LEU A 29 8.31 -6.82 3.86
CA LEU A 29 6.95 -7.12 4.31
C LEU A 29 6.96 -8.00 5.56
N ALA A 30 7.76 -9.07 5.57
CA ALA A 30 7.88 -9.96 6.73
C ALA A 30 8.49 -9.26 7.93
N TRP A 31 9.50 -8.41 7.73
CA TRP A 31 10.06 -7.58 8.80
C TRP A 31 9.03 -6.62 9.38
N LEU A 32 8.27 -5.92 8.54
CA LEU A 32 7.27 -4.95 8.99
C LEU A 32 6.18 -5.64 9.82
N LYS A 33 5.65 -6.77 9.36
CA LYS A 33 4.68 -7.58 10.11
C LYS A 33 5.19 -7.97 11.49
N ARG A 34 6.42 -8.48 11.58
CA ARG A 34 7.05 -8.83 12.88
C ARG A 34 7.23 -7.62 13.80
N SER A 35 7.71 -6.50 13.26
CA SER A 35 7.90 -5.26 14.02
C SER A 35 6.58 -4.71 14.56
N LEU A 36 5.50 -4.78 13.77
CA LEU A 36 4.18 -4.34 14.20
C LEU A 36 3.60 -5.25 15.29
N SER A 37 3.67 -6.58 15.13
CA SER A 37 3.21 -7.54 16.16
C SER A 37 4.01 -7.42 17.47
N ALA A 38 5.30 -7.09 17.41
CA ALA A 38 6.14 -6.92 18.60
C ALA A 38 5.98 -5.55 19.29
N SER A 39 5.36 -4.56 18.63
CA SER A 39 5.31 -3.18 19.12
C SER A 39 4.28 -2.97 20.22
N ARG A 40 4.76 -2.52 21.39
CA ARG A 40 3.93 -2.10 22.53
C ARG A 40 3.58 -0.61 22.53
N ALA A 41 3.96 0.13 21.49
CA ALA A 41 3.70 1.56 21.40
C ALA A 41 2.19 1.86 21.35
N THR A 42 1.78 2.99 21.94
CA THR A 42 0.37 3.44 21.85
C THR A 42 -0.06 3.68 20.41
N TRP A 43 0.82 4.26 19.59
CA TRP A 43 0.61 4.51 18.17
C TRP A 43 1.69 3.81 17.35
N LYS A 44 1.30 3.22 16.21
CA LYS A 44 2.21 2.63 15.23
C LYS A 44 2.13 3.46 13.95
N VAL A 45 3.11 4.36 13.80
CA VAL A 45 3.21 5.21 12.61
C VAL A 45 3.99 4.48 11.53
N ILE A 46 3.38 4.27 10.38
CA ILE A 46 3.99 3.62 9.21
C ILE A 46 4.28 4.70 8.18
N ALA A 47 5.56 4.98 7.95
CA ALA A 47 5.98 6.02 7.01
C ALA A 47 6.60 5.40 5.75
N CYS A 48 6.21 5.91 4.60
CA CYS A 48 6.75 5.48 3.30
C CYS A 48 6.70 6.63 2.29
N ASP A 49 7.48 6.48 1.23
CA ASP A 49 7.72 7.53 0.24
C ASP A 49 6.56 7.71 -0.73
N MET A 50 5.74 6.67 -0.99
CA MET A 50 4.58 6.74 -1.89
C MET A 50 3.26 6.43 -1.18
N PRO A 51 2.14 6.99 -1.65
CA PRO A 51 0.82 6.68 -1.12
C PRO A 51 0.39 5.25 -1.41
N ILE A 52 -0.40 4.65 -0.52
CA ILE A 52 -0.85 3.25 -0.68
C ILE A 52 -2.15 3.14 -1.47
N GLY A 53 -2.99 4.19 -1.48
CA GLY A 53 -4.30 4.19 -2.15
C GLY A 53 -4.44 5.19 -3.30
N LEU A 54 -3.41 5.98 -3.61
CA LEU A 54 -3.46 6.92 -4.72
C LEU A 54 -2.94 6.29 -6.00
N VAL A 55 -3.73 6.46 -7.07
CA VAL A 55 -3.39 5.98 -8.40
C VAL A 55 -2.35 6.91 -9.01
N SER A 56 -1.18 6.36 -9.35
CA SER A 56 -0.13 7.05 -10.10
C SER A 56 0.26 6.25 -11.32
N TRP A 57 0.23 6.90 -12.48
CA TRP A 57 0.53 6.31 -13.78
C TRP A 57 1.82 6.91 -14.35
N GLY A 58 2.81 6.06 -14.60
CA GLY A 58 3.98 6.40 -15.39
C GLY A 58 3.76 6.12 -16.88
N ARG A 59 4.51 6.80 -17.76
CA ARG A 59 4.57 6.43 -19.18
C ARG A 59 5.54 5.27 -19.39
N SER A 60 5.12 4.29 -20.17
CA SER A 60 5.90 3.15 -20.66
C SER A 60 5.73 3.03 -22.17
N PRO A 61 6.66 2.40 -22.93
CA PRO A 61 6.49 2.16 -24.37
C PRO A 61 5.15 1.47 -24.73
N GLY A 62 4.58 0.68 -23.82
CA GLY A 62 3.30 -0.02 -24.00
C GLY A 62 2.05 0.73 -23.49
N GLY A 63 2.19 1.97 -22.98
CA GLY A 63 1.06 2.75 -22.46
C GLY A 63 1.26 3.25 -21.03
N LEU A 64 0.17 3.57 -20.34
CA LEU A 64 0.20 3.95 -18.93
C LEU A 64 0.48 2.71 -18.08
N ALA A 65 1.48 2.81 -17.21
CA ALA A 65 1.91 1.74 -16.33
C ALA A 65 1.78 2.18 -14.87
N ALA A 66 1.28 1.29 -14.02
CA ALA A 66 1.12 1.53 -12.60
C ALA A 66 2.49 1.80 -11.95
N GLU A 67 2.67 3.01 -11.45
CA GLU A 67 3.86 3.39 -10.70
C GLU A 67 3.67 3.11 -9.21
N ALA A 68 2.54 3.51 -8.64
CA ALA A 68 2.23 3.36 -7.22
C ALA A 68 1.66 1.97 -6.90
N PHE A 69 1.08 1.84 -5.70
CA PHE A 69 0.41 0.62 -5.24
C PHE A 69 -0.97 0.46 -5.85
N ALA A 70 -1.78 1.52 -5.85
CA ALA A 70 -3.15 1.46 -6.34
C ALA A 70 -3.19 1.19 -7.84
N ASN A 71 -3.94 0.16 -8.24
CA ASN A 71 -4.05 -0.27 -9.63
C ASN A 71 -5.19 0.43 -10.40
N GLY A 72 -5.99 1.27 -9.73
CA GLY A 72 -7.09 2.02 -10.34
C GLY A 72 -8.38 1.23 -10.57
N GLU A 73 -8.44 -0.04 -10.16
CA GLU A 73 -9.61 -0.91 -10.28
C GLU A 73 -10.38 -0.99 -8.94
N GLY A 74 -11.71 -0.90 -8.99
CA GLY A 74 -12.58 -0.96 -7.79
C GLY A 74 -12.87 -2.36 -7.25
N GLY A 75 -11.99 -3.33 -7.53
CA GLY A 75 -12.22 -4.75 -7.31
C GLY A 75 -11.40 -5.36 -6.16
N ALA A 76 -11.17 -6.68 -6.25
CA ALA A 76 -10.26 -7.36 -5.34
C ALA A 76 -8.81 -6.86 -5.54
N PRO A 77 -7.97 -6.86 -4.49
CA PRO A 77 -6.59 -6.40 -4.59
C PRO A 77 -5.81 -7.16 -5.66
N ARG A 78 -5.20 -6.43 -6.61
CA ARG A 78 -4.37 -7.00 -7.70
C ARG A 78 -3.08 -6.20 -7.89
N GLY A 79 -2.09 -6.80 -8.55
CA GLY A 79 -0.76 -6.20 -8.64
C GLY A 79 -0.16 -5.97 -7.24
N ARG A 80 0.43 -4.80 -7.00
CA ARG A 80 1.09 -4.45 -5.73
C ARG A 80 0.13 -4.31 -4.55
N GLU A 81 -1.16 -4.05 -4.80
CA GLU A 81 -2.17 -3.97 -3.75
C GLU A 81 -2.25 -5.25 -2.91
N GLN A 82 -1.85 -6.40 -3.48
CA GLN A 82 -1.84 -7.67 -2.76
C GLN A 82 -0.92 -7.64 -1.54
N GLU A 83 0.24 -6.97 -1.60
CA GLU A 83 1.14 -6.85 -0.44
C GLU A 83 0.55 -5.93 0.63
N ILE A 84 -0.13 -4.86 0.23
CA ILE A 84 -0.84 -3.96 1.16
C ILE A 84 -2.01 -4.69 1.80
N ALA A 85 -2.83 -5.40 1.02
CA ALA A 85 -3.92 -6.22 1.53
C ALA A 85 -3.41 -7.28 2.52
N ASP A 86 -2.30 -7.95 2.20
CA ASP A 86 -1.67 -8.93 3.09
C ASP A 86 -1.16 -8.31 4.41
N LEU A 87 -0.61 -7.09 4.35
CA LEU A 87 -0.21 -6.34 5.54
C LEU A 87 -1.41 -5.89 6.37
N LEU A 88 -2.45 -5.33 5.74
CA LEU A 88 -3.65 -4.85 6.40
C LEU A 88 -4.43 -5.99 7.06
N ARG A 89 -4.52 -7.15 6.40
CA ARG A 89 -5.07 -8.37 6.96
C ARG A 89 -4.28 -8.85 8.18
N HIS A 90 -2.94 -8.81 8.13
CA HIS A 90 -2.10 -9.16 9.27
C HIS A 90 -2.36 -8.24 10.46
N ILE A 91 -2.38 -6.92 10.22
CA ILE A 91 -2.71 -5.91 11.24
C ILE A 91 -4.06 -6.20 11.89
N HIS A 92 -5.07 -6.51 11.07
CA HIS A 92 -6.41 -6.84 11.53
C HIS A 92 -6.45 -8.13 12.36
N ALA A 93 -5.90 -9.23 11.83
CA ALA A 93 -5.94 -10.54 12.49
C ALA A 93 -5.18 -10.57 13.82
N GLU A 94 -4.08 -9.82 13.93
CA GLU A 94 -3.28 -9.73 15.15
C GLU A 94 -3.81 -8.68 16.15
N GLY A 95 -4.92 -8.01 15.84
CA GLY A 95 -5.49 -6.97 16.69
C GLY A 95 -4.57 -5.75 16.89
N ILE A 96 -3.71 -5.46 15.91
CA ILE A 96 -2.78 -4.32 15.97
C ILE A 96 -3.58 -3.03 15.78
N ALA A 97 -3.80 -2.32 16.89
CA ALA A 97 -4.55 -1.07 16.91
C ALA A 97 -3.67 0.18 16.77
N ASN A 98 -4.32 1.31 16.49
CA ASN A 98 -3.73 2.66 16.44
C ASN A 98 -2.62 2.78 15.39
N THR A 99 -2.90 2.28 14.19
CA THR A 99 -2.03 2.45 13.03
C THR A 99 -2.39 3.75 12.30
N LEU A 100 -1.37 4.45 11.82
CA LEU A 100 -1.54 5.57 10.91
C LEU A 100 -0.43 5.55 9.87
N TRP A 101 -0.74 5.97 8.66
CA TRP A 101 0.20 6.06 7.55
C TRP A 101 0.59 7.51 7.27
N LEU A 102 1.88 7.74 7.02
CA LEU A 102 2.42 9.01 6.53
C LEU A 102 3.07 8.76 5.18
N THR A 103 2.56 9.40 4.13
CA THR A 103 3.03 9.20 2.77
C THR A 103 3.29 10.52 2.06
N ALA A 104 4.10 10.47 0.99
CA ALA A 104 4.50 11.64 0.22
C ALA A 104 4.38 11.37 -1.30
N ASP A 105 5.36 11.79 -2.09
CA ASP A 105 5.44 11.68 -3.57
C ASP A 105 4.54 12.66 -4.34
N VAL A 106 3.31 12.89 -3.87
CA VAL A 106 2.34 13.78 -4.53
C VAL A 106 2.36 15.19 -3.96
N HIS A 107 2.24 16.20 -4.82
CA HIS A 107 2.39 17.63 -4.49
C HIS A 107 1.09 18.26 -3.96
N TYR A 108 0.46 17.60 -2.99
CA TYR A 108 -0.68 18.14 -2.27
C TYR A 108 -0.81 17.48 -0.89
N THR A 109 -1.57 18.12 -0.01
CA THR A 109 -1.90 17.58 1.31
C THR A 109 -3.30 16.98 1.31
N ALA A 110 -3.42 15.76 1.82
CA ALA A 110 -4.70 15.10 2.02
C ALA A 110 -4.71 14.22 3.27
N ALA A 111 -5.91 13.96 3.78
CA ALA A 111 -6.17 12.97 4.82
C ALA A 111 -7.21 11.98 4.29
N HIS A 112 -6.81 10.72 4.12
CA HIS A 112 -7.67 9.64 3.67
C HIS A 112 -8.00 8.72 4.83
N HIS A 113 -9.29 8.58 5.12
CA HIS A 113 -9.77 7.56 6.04
C HIS A 113 -10.18 6.32 5.24
N TYR A 114 -9.53 5.19 5.50
CA TYR A 114 -9.87 3.90 4.92
C TYR A 114 -10.77 3.14 5.88
N ASP A 115 -11.94 2.71 5.42
CA ASP A 115 -12.90 1.95 6.21
C ASP A 115 -13.45 0.79 5.36
N PRO A 116 -13.45 -0.46 5.87
CA PRO A 116 -13.88 -1.63 5.10
C PRO A 116 -15.34 -1.55 4.65
N SER A 117 -16.20 -0.78 5.34
CA SER A 117 -17.59 -0.55 4.92
C SER A 117 -17.73 0.23 3.60
N ARG A 118 -16.65 0.90 3.16
CA ARG A 118 -16.58 1.69 1.92
C ARG A 118 -15.66 1.05 0.87
N ALA A 119 -15.19 -0.16 1.10
CA ALA A 119 -14.20 -0.84 0.26
C ALA A 119 -14.72 -2.18 -0.28
N ALA A 120 -14.22 -2.58 -1.45
CA ALA A 120 -14.49 -3.90 -2.02
C ALA A 120 -13.78 -5.03 -1.26
N TYR A 121 -12.57 -4.76 -0.75
CA TYR A 121 -11.85 -5.63 0.18
C TYR A 121 -12.21 -5.25 1.62
N GLN A 122 -12.51 -6.23 2.48
CA GLN A 122 -13.06 -5.94 3.82
C GLN A 122 -12.20 -6.45 4.99
N ASP A 123 -11.16 -7.26 4.73
CA ASP A 123 -10.32 -7.85 5.79
C ASP A 123 -9.25 -6.87 6.30
N PHE A 124 -9.68 -5.71 6.81
CA PHE A 124 -8.78 -4.74 7.45
C PHE A 124 -9.49 -3.90 8.52
N THR A 125 -8.72 -3.39 9.48
CA THR A 125 -9.20 -2.44 10.49
C THR A 125 -9.10 -1.00 9.97
N PRO A 126 -10.10 -0.12 10.22
CA PRO A 126 -10.03 1.28 9.78
C PRO A 126 -8.75 2.00 10.20
N PHE A 127 -8.21 2.85 9.32
CA PHE A 127 -7.00 3.62 9.58
C PHE A 127 -6.96 4.91 8.76
N TRP A 128 -6.04 5.81 9.12
CA TRP A 128 -5.79 7.05 8.39
C TRP A 128 -4.47 7.01 7.63
N GLU A 129 -4.46 7.57 6.43
CA GLU A 129 -3.26 7.98 5.70
C GLU A 129 -3.25 9.49 5.58
N PHE A 130 -2.16 10.11 6.01
CA PHE A 130 -1.88 11.51 5.74
C PHE A 130 -0.85 11.59 4.63
N VAL A 131 -1.24 12.25 3.56
CA VAL A 131 -0.39 12.48 2.38
C VAL A 131 0.07 13.92 2.42
N SER A 132 1.37 14.15 2.19
CA SER A 132 1.90 15.51 2.05
C SER A 132 3.08 15.56 1.09
N GLY A 133 3.16 16.61 0.29
CA GLY A 133 4.31 16.92 -0.56
C GLY A 133 4.52 18.43 -0.70
N PRO A 134 5.55 18.84 -1.46
CA PRO A 134 5.89 20.23 -1.71
C PRO A 134 4.82 20.99 -2.51
#